data_AF-A0A1I8QEE3-F1
#
_entry.id   AF-A0A1I8QEE3-F1
#
_cell.length_a   1.000
_cell.length_b   1.000
_cell.length_c   1.000
_cell.angle_alpha   90.00
_cell.angle_beta   90.00
_cell.angle_gamma   90.00
#
_symmetry.space_group_name_H-M   'P 1'
#
loop_
_entity.id
_entity.type
_entity.pdbx_description
1 polymer ?
#
loop_
_entity_poly.entity_id
_entity_poly.type
_entity_poly.pdbx_seq_one_letter_code
_entity_poly.pdbx_strand_id
1 'polypeptide(L)'
;MSYATKQGPQLLNGFKRLGRFDKGLGAQLPEAYKKFWREWKMTKPAAVHYIPKNGEWERDEVTNEIKPIQNIPLPLIDPPESHQGIWGGEAVIKGFQKRQRLSRRVPHFWVPVLKRSVVHSQVLNEYMSVVVTDRTIQKIHECHGFDHYLLKVCRCEDLSKFHPFLNFGVAV
;
A
#
# COMPACT_ATOMS: atom_id res chain seq x y z
N MET A 1 -46.14 17.16 -35.87
CA MET A 1 -44.88 17.61 -35.25
C MET A 1 -44.51 16.64 -34.15
N SER A 2 -43.53 15.76 -34.39
CA SER A 2 -43.04 14.79 -33.40
C SER A 2 -42.06 15.47 -32.46
N TYR A 3 -42.45 15.64 -31.20
CA TYR A 3 -41.57 16.12 -30.14
C TYR A 3 -40.57 15.01 -29.79
N ALA A 4 -39.29 15.25 -30.05
CA ALA A 4 -38.21 14.38 -29.61
C ALA A 4 -38.19 14.36 -28.07
N THR A 5 -38.55 13.22 -27.47
CA THR A 5 -38.39 12.97 -26.04
C THR A 5 -36.90 13.04 -25.70
N LYS A 6 -36.55 13.77 -24.62
CA LYS A 6 -35.17 13.93 -24.13
C LYS A 6 -34.60 12.62 -23.51
N GLN A 7 -34.73 11.49 -24.20
CA GLN A 7 -34.39 10.16 -23.68
C GLN A 7 -32.94 9.74 -24.02
N GLY A 8 -32.26 10.42 -24.95
CA GLY A 8 -30.94 10.03 -25.45
C GLY A 8 -29.76 10.21 -24.47
N PRO A 9 -29.51 11.41 -23.89
CA PRO A 9 -28.28 11.64 -23.14
C PRO A 9 -28.29 11.09 -21.71
N GLN A 10 -29.46 10.83 -21.12
CA GLN A 10 -29.58 10.28 -19.75
C GLN A 10 -29.50 8.75 -19.69
N LEU A 11 -29.74 8.04 -20.80
CA LEU A 11 -29.58 6.58 -20.88
C LEU A 11 -28.13 6.15 -21.15
N LEU A 12 -27.32 7.00 -21.80
CA LEU A 12 -25.90 6.73 -22.08
C LEU A 12 -25.01 6.90 -20.83
N ASN A 13 -25.41 7.76 -19.90
CA ASN A 13 -24.86 7.78 -18.54
C ASN A 13 -25.50 6.64 -17.72
N GLY A 14 -25.28 5.40 -18.19
CA GLY A 14 -25.82 4.19 -17.61
C GLY A 14 -25.62 4.15 -16.09
N PHE A 15 -26.62 3.60 -15.40
CA PHE A 15 -26.68 3.38 -13.95
C PHE A 15 -25.30 3.38 -13.27
N LYS A 16 -24.86 4.55 -12.81
CA LYS A 16 -23.63 4.66 -12.03
C LYS A 16 -23.87 3.88 -10.75
N ARG A 17 -23.16 2.75 -10.57
CA ARG A 17 -23.25 1.98 -9.33
C ARG A 17 -22.94 2.92 -8.17
N LEU A 18 -23.91 3.11 -7.30
CA LEU A 18 -23.80 3.98 -6.13
C LEU A 18 -22.70 3.40 -5.24
N GLY A 19 -21.62 4.16 -5.07
CA GLY A 19 -20.47 3.79 -4.28
C GLY A 19 -20.69 3.99 -2.78
N ARG A 20 -19.69 3.62 -1.98
CA ARG A 20 -19.71 3.72 -0.51
C ARG A 20 -19.99 5.13 0.01
N PHE A 21 -19.62 6.18 -0.73
CA PHE A 21 -19.78 7.58 -0.31
C PHE A 21 -20.99 8.28 -0.94
N ASP A 22 -21.79 7.58 -1.73
CA ASP A 22 -22.93 8.18 -2.44
C ASP A 22 -24.23 8.13 -1.62
N LYS A 23 -24.26 7.37 -0.51
CA LYS A 23 -25.47 7.16 0.31
C LYS A 23 -25.18 7.16 1.82
N GLY A 24 -26.19 7.52 2.61
CA GLY A 24 -26.19 7.42 4.07
C GLY A 24 -25.12 8.28 4.75
N LEU A 25 -24.57 7.78 5.87
CA LEU A 25 -23.53 8.47 6.64
C LEU A 25 -22.25 8.73 5.82
N GLY A 26 -21.96 7.87 4.83
CA GLY A 26 -20.81 8.06 3.94
C GLY A 26 -20.90 9.33 3.08
N ALA A 27 -22.12 9.80 2.78
CA ALA A 27 -22.34 11.03 2.02
C ALA A 27 -22.07 12.29 2.86
N GLN A 28 -22.29 12.22 4.17
CA GLN A 28 -22.08 13.34 5.10
C GLN A 28 -20.61 13.57 5.45
N LEU A 29 -19.72 12.64 5.11
CA LEU A 29 -18.29 12.80 5.37
C LEU A 29 -17.72 14.02 4.62
N PRO A 30 -16.76 14.75 5.22
CA PRO A 30 -16.09 15.87 4.56
C PRO A 30 -15.45 15.47 3.23
N GLU A 31 -15.51 16.37 2.24
CA GLU A 31 -14.98 16.09 0.90
C GLU A 31 -13.46 15.82 0.92
N ALA A 32 -12.73 16.48 1.84
CA ALA A 32 -11.31 16.24 2.05
C ALA A 32 -11.02 14.76 2.40
N TYR A 33 -11.86 14.13 3.24
CA TYR A 33 -11.70 12.72 3.60
C TYR A 33 -12.03 11.80 2.41
N LYS A 34 -13.06 12.11 1.63
CA LYS A 34 -13.43 11.33 0.42
C LYS A 34 -12.35 11.40 -0.65
N LYS A 35 -11.70 12.57 -0.81
CA LYS A 35 -10.55 12.75 -1.69
C LYS A 35 -9.38 11.90 -1.19
N PHE A 36 -9.03 12.03 0.09
CA PHE A 36 -7.96 11.27 0.71
C PHE A 36 -8.14 9.74 0.55
N TRP A 37 -9.35 9.23 0.81
CA TRP A 37 -9.62 7.80 0.70
C TRP A 37 -9.48 7.28 -0.74
N ARG A 38 -9.93 8.07 -1.73
CA ARG A 38 -9.78 7.73 -3.15
C ARG A 38 -8.32 7.66 -3.55
N GLU A 39 -7.54 8.67 -3.18
CA GLU A 39 -6.10 8.71 -3.42
C GLU A 39 -5.43 7.49 -2.78
N TRP A 40 -5.68 7.26 -1.49
CA TRP A 40 -5.12 6.12 -0.77
C TRP A 40 -5.45 4.75 -1.40
N LYS A 41 -6.67 4.57 -1.94
CA LYS A 41 -7.06 3.33 -2.61
C LYS A 41 -6.51 3.18 -4.02
N MET A 42 -6.24 4.28 -4.72
CA MET A 42 -5.74 4.26 -6.10
C MET A 42 -4.21 4.22 -6.16
N THR A 43 -3.53 4.78 -5.15
CA THR A 43 -2.07 4.74 -5.06
C THR A 43 -1.59 3.29 -4.99
N LYS A 44 -0.63 2.94 -5.84
CA LYS A 44 0.05 1.64 -5.78
C LYS A 44 1.11 1.70 -4.67
N PRO A 45 1.21 0.68 -3.81
CA PRO A 45 2.23 0.65 -2.78
C PRO A 45 3.63 0.55 -3.41
N ALA A 46 4.64 0.99 -2.67
CA ALA A 46 6.02 0.84 -3.08
C ALA A 46 6.39 -0.63 -3.28
N ALA A 47 7.25 -0.91 -4.26
CA ALA A 47 7.77 -2.25 -4.49
C ALA A 47 8.78 -2.60 -3.38
N VAL A 48 8.34 -3.44 -2.43
CA VAL A 48 9.16 -3.92 -1.30
C VAL A 48 9.76 -5.29 -1.61
N HIS A 49 8.93 -6.22 -2.06
CA HIS A 49 9.25 -7.65 -2.16
C HIS A 49 9.56 -8.12 -3.58
N TYR A 50 9.57 -7.19 -4.54
CA TYR A 50 9.92 -7.45 -5.93
C TYR A 50 10.71 -6.28 -6.48
N ILE A 51 11.58 -6.56 -7.45
CA ILE A 51 12.35 -5.54 -8.16
C ILE A 51 11.50 -5.11 -9.35
N PRO A 52 10.98 -3.88 -9.39
CA PRO A 52 10.23 -3.39 -10.54
C PRO A 52 11.20 -3.22 -11.71
N LYS A 53 10.80 -3.70 -12.88
CA LYS A 53 11.54 -3.43 -14.13
C LYS A 53 11.12 -2.07 -14.66
N ASN A 54 12.08 -1.34 -15.22
CA ASN A 54 11.85 -0.03 -15.82
C ASN A 54 11.43 -0.18 -17.28
N GLY A 55 10.54 0.69 -17.75
CA GLY A 55 10.04 0.70 -19.12
C GLY A 55 8.70 -0.02 -19.28
N GLU A 56 8.15 0.08 -20.50
CA GLU A 56 6.87 -0.55 -20.86
C GLU A 56 7.07 -1.87 -21.63
N TRP A 57 8.22 -2.04 -22.27
CA TRP A 57 8.50 -3.13 -23.18
C TRP A 57 9.89 -3.70 -22.93
N GLU A 58 9.99 -5.02 -22.91
CA GLU A 58 11.23 -5.77 -22.78
C GLU A 58 11.38 -6.67 -24.01
N ARG A 59 12.59 -6.71 -24.57
CA ARG A 59 12.92 -7.60 -25.68
C ARG A 59 13.60 -8.84 -25.11
N ASP A 60 13.04 -10.01 -25.36
CA ASP A 60 13.65 -11.27 -24.95
C ASP A 60 14.96 -11.49 -25.73
N GLU A 61 16.07 -11.73 -25.03
CA GLU A 61 17.40 -11.92 -25.65
C GLU A 61 17.46 -13.15 -26.56
N VAL A 62 16.71 -14.20 -26.23
CA VAL A 62 16.74 -15.49 -26.94
C VAL A 62 15.75 -15.50 -28.11
N THR A 63 14.54 -15.02 -27.88
CA THR A 63 13.43 -15.09 -28.84
C THR A 63 13.30 -13.85 -29.71
N ASN A 64 13.96 -12.73 -29.36
CA ASN A 64 13.81 -11.40 -29.99
C ASN A 64 12.38 -10.84 -30.01
N GLU A 65 11.44 -11.46 -29.31
CA GLU A 65 10.07 -10.99 -29.15
C GLU A 65 10.01 -9.80 -28.21
N ILE A 66 9.12 -8.84 -28.52
CA ILE A 66 8.85 -7.67 -27.67
C ILE A 66 7.64 -7.99 -26.79
N LYS A 67 7.84 -8.03 -25.46
CA LYS A 67 6.79 -8.31 -24.48
C LYS A 67 6.59 -7.10 -23.56
N PRO A 68 5.33 -6.80 -23.15
CA PRO A 68 5.09 -5.71 -22.22
C PRO A 68 5.58 -6.08 -20.82
N ILE A 69 6.25 -5.14 -20.15
CA ILE A 69 6.72 -5.28 -18.78
C ILE A 69 5.54 -5.18 -17.82
N GLN A 70 5.38 -6.19 -16.96
CA GLN A 70 4.31 -6.23 -15.96
C GLN A 70 4.88 -6.24 -14.54
N ASN A 71 4.80 -5.09 -13.88
CA ASN A 71 5.16 -4.95 -12.46
C ASN A 71 3.95 -5.26 -11.58
N ILE A 72 3.69 -6.55 -11.36
CA ILE A 72 2.56 -7.04 -10.54
C ILE A 72 3.03 -7.23 -9.09
N PRO A 73 2.42 -6.57 -8.10
CA PRO A 73 2.78 -6.75 -6.70
C PRO A 73 2.40 -8.15 -6.19
N LEU A 74 3.21 -8.68 -5.29
CA LEU A 74 2.95 -9.97 -4.65
C LEU A 74 1.79 -9.87 -3.65
N PRO A 75 0.98 -10.93 -3.49
CA PRO A 75 -0.05 -10.96 -2.46
C PRO A 75 0.58 -11.04 -1.07
N LEU A 76 0.30 -10.02 -0.25
CA LEU A 76 0.82 -9.89 1.10
C LEU A 76 -0.21 -10.36 2.12
N ILE A 77 0.25 -11.08 3.14
CA ILE A 77 -0.54 -11.44 4.30
C ILE A 77 -0.22 -10.43 5.39
N ASP A 78 -1.28 -9.80 5.90
CA ASP A 78 -1.22 -8.78 6.94
C ASP A 78 -1.64 -9.39 8.29
N PRO A 79 -0.68 -9.85 9.11
CA PRO A 79 -0.98 -10.45 10.41
C PRO A 79 -1.33 -9.38 11.45
N PRO A 80 -2.13 -9.69 12.50
CA PRO A 80 -2.56 -8.68 13.48
C PRO A 80 -1.40 -8.00 14.21
N GLU A 81 -0.25 -8.66 14.36
CA GLU A 81 0.96 -8.11 14.97
C GLU A 81 1.58 -6.98 14.15
N SER A 82 1.35 -6.94 12.84
CA SER A 82 1.79 -5.83 11.98
C SER A 82 1.08 -4.53 12.36
N HIS A 83 -0.09 -4.60 13.00
CA HIS A 83 -0.87 -3.43 13.44
C HIS A 83 -0.41 -2.90 14.79
N GLN A 84 0.54 -3.56 15.48
CA GLN A 84 1.13 -3.08 16.72
C GLN A 84 2.56 -2.53 16.52
N GLY A 85 3.21 -2.90 15.42
CA GLY A 85 4.55 -2.45 15.06
C GLY A 85 4.56 -1.58 13.81
N ILE A 86 5.76 -1.18 13.38
CA ILE A 86 5.99 -0.41 12.16
C ILE A 86 6.90 -1.25 11.26
N TRP A 87 6.32 -1.87 10.24
CA TRP A 87 7.03 -2.82 9.38
C TRP A 87 7.50 -2.21 8.05
N GLY A 88 7.12 -0.96 7.76
CA GLY A 88 7.67 -0.18 6.65
C GLY A 88 7.30 -0.73 5.27
N GLY A 89 6.13 -1.37 5.18
CA GLY A 89 5.62 -2.04 3.98
C GLY A 89 6.03 -3.50 3.82
N GLU A 90 6.81 -4.04 4.75
CA GLU A 90 7.05 -5.48 4.82
C GLU A 90 5.84 -6.21 5.38
N ALA A 91 5.67 -7.46 4.95
CA ALA A 91 4.55 -8.31 5.33
C ALA A 91 4.94 -9.77 5.15
N VAL A 92 4.11 -10.68 5.65
CA VAL A 92 4.34 -12.12 5.47
C VAL A 92 3.94 -12.51 4.05
N ILE A 93 4.82 -13.22 3.35
CA ILE A 93 4.53 -13.74 2.02
C ILE A 93 4.32 -15.24 2.11
N LYS A 94 3.21 -15.71 1.55
CA LYS A 94 2.95 -17.13 1.36
C LYS A 94 3.22 -17.51 -0.08
N GLY A 95 3.99 -18.57 -0.28
CA GLY A 95 4.20 -19.10 -1.62
C GLY A 95 4.79 -20.51 -1.60
N PHE A 96 5.48 -20.84 -2.69
CA PHE A 96 6.11 -22.14 -2.86
C PHE A 96 7.58 -21.96 -3.16
N GLN A 97 8.42 -22.66 -2.42
CA GLN A 97 9.84 -22.75 -2.70
C GLN A 97 10.12 -24.02 -3.50
N LYS A 98 10.98 -23.90 -4.51
CA LYS A 98 11.48 -25.02 -5.30
C LYS A 98 13.00 -24.95 -5.33
N ARG A 99 13.68 -25.90 -4.69
CA ARG A 99 15.15 -25.91 -4.56
C ARG A 99 15.87 -26.23 -5.88
N GLN A 100 15.35 -27.18 -6.65
CA GLN A 100 15.91 -27.56 -7.96
C GLN A 100 14.80 -27.69 -9.01
N ARG A 101 15.15 -27.59 -10.31
CA ARG A 101 14.19 -27.61 -11.42
C ARG A 101 13.30 -28.86 -11.45
N LEU A 102 13.78 -30.01 -10.98
CA LEU A 102 13.02 -31.27 -10.98
C LEU A 102 12.43 -31.63 -9.60
N SER A 103 12.79 -30.93 -8.53
CA SER A 103 12.27 -31.23 -7.19
C SER A 103 10.80 -30.83 -7.04
N ARG A 104 10.10 -31.48 -6.10
CA ARG A 104 8.74 -31.10 -5.70
C ARG A 104 8.74 -29.69 -5.08
N ARG A 105 7.67 -28.93 -5.35
CA ARG A 105 7.43 -27.61 -4.72
C ARG A 105 6.99 -27.82 -3.27
N VAL A 106 7.56 -27.05 -2.35
CA VAL A 106 7.25 -27.09 -0.91
C VAL A 106 6.61 -25.75 -0.52
N PRO A 107 5.47 -25.73 0.20
CA PRO A 107 4.90 -24.48 0.70
C PRO A 107 5.87 -23.81 1.68
N HIS A 108 6.06 -22.50 1.54
CA HIS A 108 6.97 -21.73 2.38
C HIS A 108 6.37 -20.36 2.72
N PHE A 109 6.69 -19.89 3.92
CA PHE A 109 6.33 -18.55 4.40
C PHE A 109 7.61 -17.75 4.59
N TRP A 110 7.69 -16.61 3.92
CA TRP A 110 8.74 -15.64 4.16
C TRP A 110 8.23 -14.63 5.18
N VAL A 111 8.81 -14.66 6.37
CA VAL A 111 8.48 -13.78 7.48
C VAL A 111 9.60 -12.74 7.62
N PRO A 112 9.29 -11.45 7.73
CA PRO A 112 10.31 -10.42 7.92
C PRO A 112 11.00 -10.57 9.28
N VAL A 113 12.24 -10.07 9.37
CA VAL A 113 12.98 -10.07 10.63
C VAL A 113 12.50 -8.89 11.48
N LEU A 114 11.84 -9.20 12.58
CA LEU A 114 11.28 -8.22 13.51
C LEU A 114 12.27 -7.97 14.65
N LYS A 115 12.53 -6.69 14.96
CA LYS A 115 13.39 -6.26 16.07
C LYS A 115 12.61 -5.30 16.97
N ARG A 116 12.80 -5.41 18.28
CA ARG A 116 12.31 -4.39 19.21
C ARG A 116 13.35 -3.28 19.30
N SER A 117 12.95 -2.06 18.94
CA SER A 117 13.79 -0.87 19.02
C SER A 117 13.10 0.22 19.82
N VAL A 118 13.87 1.16 20.34
CA VAL A 118 13.37 2.37 21.00
C VAL A 118 13.53 3.52 20.03
N VAL A 119 12.42 4.15 19.66
CA VAL A 119 12.39 5.34 18.79
C VAL A 119 12.00 6.56 19.61
N HIS A 120 12.61 7.70 19.32
CA HIS A 120 12.28 8.96 19.97
C HIS A 120 11.46 9.83 19.02
N SER A 121 10.29 10.29 19.47
CA SER A 121 9.49 11.31 18.78
C SER A 121 9.80 12.67 19.38
N GLN A 122 10.26 13.62 18.57
CA GLN A 122 10.51 14.99 18.98
C GLN A 122 9.21 15.75 19.24
N VAL A 123 8.15 15.44 18.46
CA VAL A 123 6.85 16.13 18.61
C VAL A 123 6.17 15.73 19.92
N LEU A 124 6.22 14.44 20.27
CA LEU A 124 5.66 13.95 21.53
C LEU A 124 6.65 14.07 22.70
N ASN A 125 7.93 14.33 22.43
CA ASN A 125 9.02 14.36 23.40
C ASN A 125 9.09 13.08 24.27
N GLU A 126 8.86 11.92 23.65
CA GLU A 126 8.77 10.62 24.32
C GLU A 126 9.56 9.55 23.56
N TYR A 127 10.06 8.58 24.33
CA TYR A 127 10.68 7.36 23.81
C TYR A 127 9.66 6.23 23.77
N MET A 128 9.45 5.66 22.58
CA MET A 128 8.51 4.58 22.35
C MET A 128 9.26 3.28 22.05
N SER A 129 8.88 2.19 22.73
CA SER A 129 9.35 0.85 22.38
C SER A 129 8.44 0.25 21.32
N VAL A 130 8.96 0.09 20.10
CA VAL A 130 8.19 -0.37 18.94
C VAL A 130 8.90 -1.53 18.25
N VAL A 131 8.11 -2.46 17.71
CA VAL A 131 8.63 -3.54 16.85
C VAL A 131 8.81 -2.99 15.44
N VAL A 132 10.04 -3.02 14.95
CA VAL A 132 10.47 -2.46 13.66
C VAL A 132 11.23 -3.48 12.82
N THR A 133 11.24 -3.25 11.51
CA THR A 133 12.07 -3.98 10.54
C THR A 133 13.34 -3.17 10.20
N ASP A 134 14.38 -3.84 9.71
CA ASP A 134 15.63 -3.15 9.32
C ASP A 134 15.42 -2.11 8.21
N ARG A 135 14.51 -2.40 7.27
CA ARG A 135 14.09 -1.43 6.24
C ARG A 135 13.47 -0.18 6.86
N THR A 136 12.66 -0.33 7.90
CA THR A 136 12.02 0.81 8.59
C THR A 136 13.08 1.69 9.24
N ILE A 137 14.07 1.08 9.92
CA ILE A 137 15.19 1.81 10.51
C ILE A 137 15.96 2.60 9.44
N GLN A 138 16.26 1.98 8.29
CA GLN A 138 16.91 2.65 7.17
C GLN A 138 16.10 3.86 6.66
N LYS A 139 14.79 3.69 6.44
CA LYS A 139 13.92 4.80 6.02
C LYS A 139 13.85 5.93 7.05
N ILE A 140 13.87 5.62 8.35
CA ILE A 140 13.93 6.65 9.41
C ILE A 140 15.22 7.46 9.30
N HIS A 141 16.35 6.79 9.04
CA HIS A 141 17.62 7.48 8.81
C HIS A 141 17.62 8.32 7.53
N GLU A 142 17.06 7.81 6.43
CA GLU A 142 16.91 8.54 5.15
C GLU A 142 16.01 9.78 5.29
N CYS A 143 15.01 9.73 6.17
CA CYS A 143 14.11 10.85 6.45
C CYS A 143 14.64 11.80 7.54
N HIS A 144 15.85 11.56 8.06
CA HIS A 144 16.47 12.36 9.13
C HIS A 144 15.61 12.48 10.40
N GLY A 145 14.82 11.46 10.73
CA GLY A 145 14.04 11.46 11.96
C GLY A 145 12.78 10.60 11.88
N PHE A 146 12.31 10.16 13.04
CA PHE A 146 11.11 9.34 13.15
C PHE A 146 9.85 10.12 12.78
N ASP A 147 9.70 11.36 13.27
CA ASP A 147 8.52 12.18 12.98
C ASP A 147 8.46 12.54 11.48
N HIS A 148 9.60 12.90 10.89
CA HIS A 148 9.71 13.15 9.46
C HIS A 148 9.33 11.92 8.63
N TYR A 149 9.74 10.73 9.07
CA TYR A 149 9.34 9.48 8.44
C TYR A 149 7.81 9.31 8.46
N LEU A 150 7.16 9.50 9.62
CA LEU A 150 5.70 9.36 9.76
C LEU A 150 4.92 10.34 8.87
N LEU A 151 5.43 11.57 8.71
CA LEU A 151 4.79 12.61 7.91
C LEU A 151 5.03 12.43 6.41
N LYS A 152 6.22 11.97 6.02
CA LYS A 152 6.62 11.82 4.61
C LYS A 152 6.11 10.54 3.99
N VAL A 153 6.06 9.45 4.75
CA VAL A 153 5.59 8.18 4.24
C VAL A 153 4.08 8.26 4.01
N CYS A 154 3.71 8.35 2.74
CA CYS A 154 2.32 8.21 2.32
C CYS A 154 1.75 6.91 2.88
N ARG A 155 0.56 6.96 3.50
CA ARG A 155 -0.16 5.85 4.15
C ARG A 155 -0.37 4.59 3.28
N CYS A 156 0.01 4.61 2.01
CA CYS A 156 -0.04 3.47 1.11
C CYS A 156 1.20 2.57 1.25
N GLU A 157 2.35 3.09 1.68
CA GLU A 157 3.57 2.31 1.80
C GLU A 157 3.64 1.47 3.06
N ASP A 158 3.04 1.93 4.17
CA ASP A 158 2.96 1.14 5.39
C ASP A 158 1.60 0.43 5.45
N LEU A 159 1.65 -0.90 5.54
CA LEU A 159 0.47 -1.75 5.64
C LEU A 159 -0.10 -1.75 7.07
N SER A 160 0.63 -1.16 8.03
CA SER A 160 0.19 -1.07 9.41
C SER A 160 -1.02 -0.14 9.55
N LYS A 161 -2.08 -0.65 10.20
CA LYS A 161 -3.22 0.18 10.65
C LYS A 161 -2.89 1.02 11.89
N PHE A 162 -1.68 0.87 12.43
CA PHE A 162 -1.16 1.64 13.55
C PHE A 162 -0.87 3.09 13.17
N HIS A 163 -0.26 3.28 12.00
CA HIS A 163 0.18 4.57 11.45
C HIS A 163 -0.89 5.68 11.36
N PRO A 164 -2.17 5.42 10.99
CA PRO A 164 -3.20 6.47 10.99
C PRO A 164 -3.54 7.01 12.38
N PHE A 165 -3.42 6.23 13.46
CA PHE A 165 -3.75 6.72 14.82
C PHE A 165 -2.73 7.76 15.31
N LEU A 166 -1.43 7.55 15.07
CA LEU A 166 -0.39 8.54 15.40
C LEU A 166 -0.49 9.81 14.56
N ASN A 167 -0.76 9.68 13.26
CA ASN A 167 -0.87 10.85 12.38
C ASN A 167 -2.05 11.78 12.72
N PHE A 168 -3.17 11.23 13.22
CA PHE A 168 -4.28 12.08 13.69
C PHE A 168 -4.00 12.72 15.06
N GLY A 169 -3.18 12.11 15.91
CA GLY A 169 -2.79 12.69 17.20
C GLY A 169 -1.71 13.78 17.08
N VAL A 170 -0.81 13.67 16.10
CA VAL A 170 0.28 14.63 15.85
C VAL A 170 -0.19 15.87 15.08
N ALA A 171 -1.32 15.80 14.38
CA ALA A 171 -1.88 16.91 13.59
C ALA A 171 -2.89 17.79 14.36
N VAL A 172 -2.88 17.74 15.70
CA VAL A 172 -3.71 18.58 16.58
C VAL A 172 -2.84 19.57 17.34
#